data_AF-A0A5J4P925-F1
#
_entry.id   AF-A0A5J4P925-F1
#
_cell.length_a   1.000
_cell.length_b   1.000
_cell.length_c   1.000
_cell.angle_alpha   90.00
_cell.angle_beta   90.00
_cell.angle_gamma   90.00
#
_symmetry.space_group_name_H-M   'P 1'
#
loop_
_entity.id
_entity.type
_entity.pdbx_description
1 polymer ?
#
loop_
_entity_poly.entity_id
_entity_poly.type
_entity_poly.pdbx_seq_one_letter_code
_entity_poly.pdbx_strand_id
1 'polypeptide(L)'
;LIDQGRIEEAVKELDCCLSTCTAGKDEIYYLKGNAYRKQGDWQQALNCYQSAFDLNPESPALQARNAIKDILDFYHKDMYNQ
;
A
#
# COMPACT_ATOMS: atom_id res chain seq x y z
N LEU A 1 -3.32 17.21 9.50
CA LEU A 1 -2.08 17.99 9.26
C LEU A 1 -0.83 17.24 9.73
N ILE A 2 -0.76 16.71 10.96
CA ILE A 2 0.44 15.99 11.44
C ILE A 2 0.67 14.63 10.72
N ASP A 3 -0.41 13.92 10.35
CA ASP A 3 -0.26 12.58 9.77
C ASP A 3 0.17 12.60 8.30
N GLN A 4 -0.43 13.47 7.47
CA GLN A 4 -0.14 13.57 6.04
C GLN A 4 1.33 13.91 5.75
N GLY A 5 1.89 14.92 6.42
CA GLY A 5 3.30 15.28 6.21
C GLY A 5 4.29 14.19 6.62
N ARG A 6 3.93 13.34 7.59
CA ARG A 6 4.77 12.20 7.99
C ARG A 6 4.67 11.04 7.01
N ILE A 7 3.51 10.86 6.38
CA ILE A 7 3.30 9.83 5.36
C ILE A 7 4.09 10.17 4.10
N GLU A 8 4.04 11.43 3.66
CA GLU A 8 4.77 11.90 2.48
C GLU A 8 6.29 11.74 2.64
N GLU A 9 6.83 12.11 3.80
CA GLU A 9 8.25 11.89 4.11
C GLU A 9 8.59 10.39 4.16
N ALA A 10 7.73 9.56 4.76
CA ALA A 10 7.94 8.11 4.77
C ALA A 10 7.95 7.51 3.35
N VAL A 11 7.04 7.95 2.48
CA VAL A 11 7.01 7.52 1.08
C VAL A 11 8.28 7.93 0.35
N LYS A 12 8.77 9.14 0.59
CA LYS A 12 9.99 9.67 -0.02
C LYS A 12 11.25 8.91 0.42
N GLU A 13 11.35 8.60 1.70
CA GLU A 13 12.41 7.74 2.25
C GLU A 13 12.40 6.36 1.57
N LEU A 14 11.22 5.75 1.45
CA LEU A 14 11.06 4.45 0.78
C LEU A 14 11.42 4.51 -0.71
N ASP A 15 11.16 5.61 -1.40
CA ASP A 15 11.53 5.82 -2.81
C ASP A 15 13.06 5.91 -3.00
N CYS A 16 13.73 6.60 -2.07
CA CYS A 16 15.20 6.63 -2.00
C CYS A 16 15.77 5.23 -1.76
N CYS A 17 15.16 4.46 -0.86
CA CYS A 17 15.54 3.06 -0.64
C CYS A 17 15.31 2.21 -1.90
N LEU A 18 14.19 2.34 -2.62
CA LEU A 18 13.96 1.62 -3.88
C LEU A 18 15.03 1.91 -4.95
N SER A 19 15.59 3.11 -4.93
CA SER A 19 16.64 3.55 -5.86
C SER A 19 18.02 2.99 -5.51
N THR A 20 18.28 2.72 -4.23
CA THR A 20 19.60 2.27 -3.73
C THR A 20 19.65 0.76 -3.46
N CYS A 21 18.53 0.16 -3.08
CA CYS A 21 18.43 -1.27 -2.79
C CYS A 21 18.28 -2.08 -4.08
N THR A 22 19.08 -3.15 -4.21
CA THR A 22 18.97 -4.12 -5.31
C THR A 22 18.14 -5.35 -4.93
N ALA A 23 18.03 -5.68 -3.64
CA ALA A 23 17.25 -6.78 -3.09
C ALA A 23 16.20 -6.27 -2.08
N GLY A 24 15.14 -7.05 -1.84
CA GLY A 24 14.10 -6.72 -0.86
C GLY A 24 13.15 -5.59 -1.28
N LYS A 25 13.09 -5.26 -2.58
CA LYS A 25 12.22 -4.20 -3.10
C LYS A 25 10.74 -4.48 -2.82
N ASP A 26 10.35 -5.75 -2.78
CA ASP A 26 9.02 -6.20 -2.41
C ASP A 26 8.60 -5.72 -1.01
N GLU A 27 9.49 -5.82 -0.02
CA GLU A 27 9.21 -5.33 1.34
C GLU A 27 9.05 -3.80 1.36
N ILE A 28 9.86 -3.09 0.58
CA ILE A 28 9.77 -1.62 0.50
C ILE A 28 8.46 -1.18 -0.16
N TYR A 29 8.03 -1.83 -1.24
CA TYR A 29 6.72 -1.60 -1.83
C TYR A 29 5.58 -1.94 -0.87
N TYR A 30 5.72 -3.00 -0.07
CA TYR A 30 4.76 -3.34 0.98
C TYR A 30 4.66 -2.24 2.06
N LEU A 31 5.79 -1.73 2.55
CA LEU A 31 5.82 -0.63 3.52
C LEU A 31 5.22 0.65 2.94
N LYS A 32 5.49 0.95 1.66
CA LYS A 32 4.93 2.10 0.94
C LYS A 32 3.41 1.98 0.81
N GLY A 33 2.91 0.79 0.49
CA GLY A 33 1.48 0.51 0.47
C GLY A 33 0.82 0.70 1.84
N ASN A 34 1.50 0.31 2.92
CA ASN A 34 1.03 0.53 4.28
C ASN A 34 0.95 2.01 4.67
N ALA A 35 1.90 2.83 4.20
CA ALA A 35 1.87 4.28 4.38
C ALA A 35 0.64 4.90 3.70
N TYR A 36 0.41 4.59 2.43
CA TYR A 36 -0.79 5.05 1.71
C TYR A 36 -2.10 4.54 2.32
N ARG A 37 -2.12 3.29 2.82
CA ARG A 37 -3.27 2.74 3.53
C ARG A 37 -3.60 3.56 4.78
N LYS A 38 -2.60 4.00 5.54
CA LYS A 38 -2.79 4.87 6.71
C LYS A 38 -3.27 6.28 6.33
N GLN A 39 -2.87 6.75 5.15
CA GLN A 39 -3.33 8.02 4.59
C GLN A 39 -4.80 8.00 4.14
N GLY A 40 -5.37 6.80 3.97
CA GLY A 40 -6.67 6.59 3.32
C GLY A 40 -6.60 6.60 1.80
N ASP A 41 -5.40 6.60 1.21
CA ASP A 41 -5.21 6.49 -0.23
C ASP A 41 -5.18 5.00 -0.63
N TRP A 42 -6.38 4.42 -0.69
CA TRP A 42 -6.55 3.00 -0.98
C TRP A 42 -6.06 2.63 -2.39
N GLN A 43 -6.14 3.53 -3.36
CA GLN A 43 -5.67 3.27 -4.73
C GLN A 43 -4.15 3.13 -4.78
N GLN A 44 -3.42 4.09 -4.20
CA GLN A 44 -1.96 4.01 -4.15
C GLN A 44 -1.47 2.83 -3.31
N ALA A 45 -2.18 2.51 -2.23
CA ALA A 45 -1.88 1.34 -1.43
C ALA A 45 -1.99 0.03 -2.24
N LEU A 46 -3.09 -0.14 -3.00
CA LEU A 46 -3.30 -1.31 -3.86
C LEU A 46 -2.22 -1.43 -4.94
N ASN A 47 -1.84 -0.32 -5.57
CA ASN A 47 -0.77 -0.30 -6.58
C ASN A 47 0.58 -0.75 -5.98
N CYS A 48 0.93 -0.22 -4.81
CA CYS A 48 2.17 -0.58 -4.14
C CYS A 48 2.19 -2.07 -3.75
N TYR A 49 1.09 -2.60 -3.21
CA TYR A 49 1.01 -4.02 -2.90
C TYR A 49 1.05 -4.91 -4.13
N GLN A 50 0.50 -4.44 -5.25
CA GLN A 50 0.61 -5.15 -6.52
C GLN A 50 2.08 -5.24 -6.96
N SER A 51 2.81 -4.13 -6.95
CA SER A 51 4.25 -4.13 -7.27
C SER A 51 5.07 -5.02 -6.34
N ALA A 52 4.75 -5.03 -5.04
CA ALA A 52 5.40 -5.94 -4.09
C ALA A 52 5.13 -7.41 -4.44
N PHE A 53 3.90 -7.76 -4.79
CA PHE A 53 3.53 -9.11 -5.21
C PHE A 53 4.17 -9.52 -6.54
N ASP A 54 4.25 -8.61 -7.51
CA ASP A 54 4.89 -8.89 -8.81
C ASP A 54 6.39 -9.17 -8.66
N LEU A 55 7.03 -8.57 -7.65
CA LEU A 55 8.44 -8.83 -7.31
C LEU A 55 8.60 -10.11 -6.48
N ASN A 56 7.73 -10.30 -5.49
CA ASN A 56 7.75 -11.46 -4.62
C ASN A 56 6.31 -11.93 -4.34
N PRO A 57 5.87 -13.00 -5.04
CA PRO A 57 4.54 -13.56 -4.84
C PRO A 57 4.30 -14.14 -3.44
N GLU A 58 5.36 -14.46 -2.70
CA GLU A 58 5.29 -14.95 -1.32
C GLU A 58 5.19 -13.82 -0.29
N SER A 59 5.30 -12.55 -0.71
CA SER A 59 5.18 -11.42 0.20
C SER A 59 3.77 -11.29 0.79
N PRO A 60 3.63 -10.73 2.01
CA PRO A 60 2.31 -10.48 2.63
C PRO A 60 1.50 -9.39 1.91
N ALA A 61 2.04 -8.80 0.84
CA ALA A 61 1.40 -7.74 0.08
C ALA A 61 0.07 -8.17 -0.54
N LEU A 62 -0.04 -9.43 -1.00
CA LEU A 62 -1.30 -9.93 -1.56
C LEU A 62 -2.41 -9.94 -0.51
N GLN A 63 -2.11 -10.36 0.72
CA GLN A 63 -3.07 -10.38 1.82
C GLN A 63 -3.50 -8.96 2.20
N ALA A 64 -2.56 -8.02 2.30
CA ALA A 64 -2.86 -6.62 2.57
C ALA A 64 -3.70 -5.96 1.46
N ARG A 65 -3.43 -6.31 0.19
CA ARG A 65 -4.21 -5.87 -0.97
C ARG A 65 -5.65 -6.37 -0.89
N ASN A 66 -5.83 -7.65 -0.61
CA ASN A 66 -7.17 -8.25 -0.48
C ASN A 66 -7.94 -7.61 0.69
N ALA A 67 -7.29 -7.39 1.84
CA ALA A 67 -7.90 -6.70 2.97
C ALA A 67 -8.42 -5.30 2.60
N ILE A 68 -7.69 -4.52 1.79
CA ILE A 68 -8.18 -3.24 1.29
C ILE A 68 -9.39 -3.43 0.37
N LYS A 69 -9.35 -4.42 -0.52
CA LYS A 69 -10.49 -4.71 -1.41
C LYS A 69 -11.74 -5.11 -0.62
N ASP A 70 -11.60 -5.93 0.42
CA ASP A 70 -12.71 -6.30 1.32
C ASP A 70 -13.28 -5.06 2.03
N ILE A 71 -12.42 -4.16 2.52
CA ILE A 71 -12.85 -2.89 3.10
C ILE A 71 -13.64 -2.05 2.07
N LEU A 72 -13.10 -1.89 0.86
CA LEU A 72 -13.76 -1.12 -0.20
C LEU A 72 -15.07 -1.76 -0.67
N ASP A 73 -15.11 -3.09 -0.81
CA ASP A 73 -16.31 -3.84 -1.19
C ASP A 73 -17.42 -3.69 -0.14
N PHE A 74 -17.05 -3.73 1.15
CA PHE A 74 -17.97 -3.44 2.25
C PHE A 74 -18.56 -2.03 2.12
N TYR A 75 -17.70 -1.00 2.02
CA TYR A 75 -18.15 0.39 1.85
C TYR A 75 -19.01 0.62 0.59
N HIS A 76 -18.72 -0.08 -0.52
CA HIS A 76 -19.48 0.04 -1.76
C HIS A 76 -20.81 -0.72 -1.72
N LYS A 77 -20.90 -1.88 -1.05
CA LYS A 77 -22.17 -2.60 -0.87
C LYS A 77 -23.14 -1.87 0.05
N ASP A 78 -22.65 -1.18 1.07
CA ASP A 78 -23.49 -0.35 1.95
C ASP A 78 -24.16 0.83 1.22
N MET A 79 -23.68 1.24 0.04
CA MET A 79 -24.35 2.26 -0.78
C MET A 79 -25.47 1.69 -1.69
N TYR A 80 -25.50 0.38 -1.93
CA TYR A 80 -26.45 -0.27 -2.84
C TYR A 80 -27.57 -1.03 -2.14
N ASN A 81 -27.56 -1.12 -0.80
CA ASN A 81 -28.71 -1.60 -0.04
C ASN A 81 -29.66 -0.43 0.28
N GLN A 82 -30.51 -0.08 -0.68
CA GLN A 82 -31.78 0.61 -0.44
C GLN A 82 -32.94 -0.37 -0.56
#